data_AF-A0AAV2LHN4-F1
#
_entry.id   AF-A0AAV2LHN4-F1
#
_cell.length_a   1.000
_cell.length_b   1.000
_cell.length_c   1.000
_cell.angle_alpha   90.00
_cell.angle_beta   90.00
_cell.angle_gamma   90.00
#
_symmetry.space_group_name_H-M   'P 1'
#
loop_
_entity.id
_entity.type
_entity.pdbx_description
1 polymer ?
#
loop_
_entity_poly.entity_id
_entity_poly.type
_entity_poly.pdbx_seq_one_letter_code
_entity_poly.pdbx_strand_id
1 'polypeptide(L)'
;MNKIDLFQDKILHSGRHLRLYLPQFKGADCDVDAAARFIAATFVSLNKTPNKLIYHHFTTATDTSNIQVVFQVVMDTIIKENLEAVSLL
;
A
#
# COMPACT_ATOMS: atom_id res chain seq x y z
N MET A 1 3.75 0.43 -0.47
CA MET A 1 3.90 -0.59 0.58
C MET A 1 4.75 -1.74 0.05
N ASN A 2 6.07 -1.68 0.26
CA ASN A 2 7.03 -2.64 -0.31
C ASN A 2 7.20 -3.90 0.54
N LYS A 3 7.83 -4.94 -0.04
CA LYS A 3 8.14 -6.25 0.56
C LYS A 3 6.87 -7.06 0.87
N ILE A 4 5.85 -6.98 0.01
CA ILE A 4 4.58 -7.68 0.25
C ILE A 4 4.76 -9.20 0.27
N ASP A 5 5.72 -9.73 -0.48
CA ASP A 5 6.18 -11.12 -0.47
C ASP A 5 6.67 -11.57 0.92
N LEU A 6 7.62 -10.83 1.50
CA LEU A 6 8.14 -11.14 2.84
C LEU A 6 7.10 -10.89 3.94
N PHE A 7 6.21 -9.92 3.72
CA PHE A 7 5.12 -9.64 4.64
C PHE A 7 4.13 -10.81 4.68
N GLN A 8 3.70 -11.29 3.50
CA GLN A 8 2.82 -12.45 3.36
C GLN A 8 3.42 -13.68 4.05
N ASP A 9 4.68 -14.00 3.75
CA ASP A 9 5.36 -15.14 4.36
C ASP A 9 5.38 -15.05 5.90
N LYS A 10 5.69 -13.87 6.45
CA LYS A 10 5.70 -13.66 7.90
C LYS A 10 4.30 -13.79 8.53
N ILE A 11 3.27 -13.22 7.90
CA ILE A 11 1.91 -13.27 8.45
C ILE A 11 1.39 -14.70 8.50
N LEU A 12 1.67 -15.50 7.48
CA LEU A 12 1.20 -16.87 7.37
C LEU A 12 2.00 -17.86 8.22
N HIS A 13 3.33 -17.72 8.27
CA HIS A 13 4.19 -18.81 8.75
C HIS A 13 4.95 -18.50 10.05
N SER A 14 5.13 -17.23 10.40
CA SER A 14 6.06 -16.90 11.49
C SER A 14 5.47 -16.94 12.91
N GLY A 15 4.15 -17.09 13.04
CA GLY A 15 3.44 -16.97 14.32
C GLY A 15 3.48 -15.57 14.94
N ARG A 16 4.17 -14.60 14.32
CA ARG A 16 4.25 -13.20 14.73
C ARG A 16 3.07 -12.41 14.17
N HIS A 17 1.88 -12.71 14.66
CA HIS A 17 0.66 -12.08 14.15
C HIS A 17 0.60 -10.58 14.45
N LEU A 18 0.00 -9.82 13.53
CA LEU A 18 0.04 -8.36 13.53
C LEU A 18 -0.53 -7.74 14.82
N ARG A 19 -1.58 -8.33 15.40
CA ARG A 19 -2.22 -7.88 16.64
C ARG A 19 -1.28 -7.84 17.86
N LEU A 20 -0.19 -8.60 17.83
CA LEU A 20 0.80 -8.62 18.92
C LEU A 20 1.66 -7.35 18.92
N TYR A 21 1.74 -6.64 17.79
CA TYR A 21 2.57 -5.45 17.61
C TYR A 21 1.74 -4.19 17.36
N LEU A 22 0.54 -4.34 16.79
CA LEU A 22 -0.42 -3.27 16.52
C LEU A 22 -1.75 -3.62 17.21
N PRO A 23 -1.95 -3.27 18.50
CA PRO A 23 -3.14 -3.65 19.28
C PRO A 23 -4.48 -3.16 18.70
N GLN A 24 -4.44 -2.11 17.88
CA GLN A 24 -5.59 -1.55 17.19
C GLN A 24 -6.03 -2.40 15.98
N PHE A 25 -5.19 -3.31 15.49
CA PHE A 25 -5.57 -4.26 14.45
C PHE A 25 -6.54 -5.30 15.03
N LYS A 26 -7.75 -5.37 14.47
CA LYS A 26 -8.81 -6.30 14.87
C LYS A 26 -9.11 -7.38 13.84
N GLY A 27 -8.31 -7.44 12.76
CA GLY A 27 -8.44 -8.49 11.75
C GLY A 27 -7.98 -9.86 12.27
N ALA A 28 -8.32 -10.90 11.53
CA ALA A 28 -7.93 -12.27 11.86
C ALA A 28 -6.42 -12.48 11.74
N ASP A 29 -5.89 -13.40 12.54
CA ASP A 29 -4.52 -13.90 12.37
C ASP A 29 -4.43 -14.64 11.00
N CYS A 30 -3.25 -14.60 10.38
CA CYS A 30 -2.98 -15.16 9.04
C CYS A 30 -3.76 -14.52 7.87
N ASP A 31 -4.54 -13.46 8.09
CA ASP A 31 -5.17 -12.70 7.01
C ASP A 31 -4.22 -11.62 6.47
N VAL A 32 -3.50 -11.97 5.41
CA VAL A 32 -2.50 -11.12 4.77
C VAL A 32 -3.12 -9.83 4.23
N ASP A 33 -4.30 -9.91 3.64
CA ASP A 33 -4.94 -8.79 2.97
C ASP A 33 -5.52 -7.80 4.00
N ALA A 34 -6.22 -8.29 5.02
CA ALA A 34 -6.68 -7.43 6.12
C ALA A 34 -5.50 -6.75 6.82
N ALA A 35 -4.41 -7.48 7.07
CA ALA A 35 -3.21 -6.95 7.69
C ALA A 35 -2.53 -5.87 6.81
N ALA A 36 -2.37 -6.14 5.51
CA ALA A 36 -1.77 -5.20 4.56
C ALA A 36 -2.61 -3.92 4.41
N ARG A 37 -3.93 -4.05 4.24
CA ARG A 37 -4.87 -2.92 4.16
C ARG A 37 -4.90 -2.10 5.44
N PHE A 38 -4.83 -2.75 6.60
CA PHE A 38 -4.77 -2.06 7.89
C PHE A 38 -3.52 -1.17 8.00
N ILE A 39 -2.34 -1.69 7.62
CA ILE A 39 -1.10 -0.89 7.64
C ILE A 39 -1.22 0.26 6.64
N ALA A 40 -1.69 0.01 5.41
CA ALA A 40 -1.86 1.06 4.41
C ALA A 40 -2.81 2.17 4.90
N ALA A 41 -3.97 1.81 5.47
CA ALA A 41 -4.91 2.75 6.05
C ALA A 41 -4.28 3.55 7.20
N THR A 42 -3.42 2.93 8.02
CA THR A 42 -2.68 3.63 9.08
C THR A 42 -1.80 4.73 8.48
N PHE A 43 -1.06 4.47 7.40
CA PHE A 43 -0.27 5.50 6.72
C PHE A 43 -1.13 6.60 6.09
N VAL A 44 -2.22 6.22 5.41
CA VAL A 44 -3.14 7.20 4.78
C VAL A 44 -3.80 8.10 5.83
N SER A 45 -4.13 7.56 7.01
CA SER A 45 -4.75 8.33 8.10
C SER A 45 -3.86 9.45 8.67
N LEU A 46 -2.55 9.40 8.43
CA LEU A 46 -1.61 10.44 8.84
C LEU A 46 -1.61 11.65 7.90
N ASN A 47 -2.32 11.59 6.78
CA ASN A 47 -2.44 12.72 5.86
C ASN A 47 -3.17 13.89 6.54
N LYS A 48 -2.50 15.03 6.66
CA LYS A 48 -3.04 16.26 7.25
C LYS A 48 -3.64 17.23 6.22
N THR A 49 -3.53 16.91 4.93
CA THR A 49 -4.00 17.76 3.83
C THR A 49 -5.19 17.09 3.15
N PRO A 50 -6.44 17.50 3.46
CA PRO A 50 -7.65 16.79 3.02
C PRO A 50 -7.76 16.62 1.51
N ASN A 51 -7.31 17.63 0.75
CA ASN A 51 -7.41 17.64 -0.72
C ASN A 51 -6.23 16.94 -1.40
N LYS A 52 -5.23 16.47 -0.64
CA LYS A 52 -4.09 15.73 -1.20
C LYS A 52 -4.43 14.25 -1.21
N LEU A 53 -4.64 13.70 -2.40
CA LEU A 53 -4.83 12.26 -2.56
C LEU A 53 -3.50 11.53 -2.30
N ILE A 54 -3.56 10.43 -1.54
CA ILE A 54 -2.39 9.59 -1.23
C ILE A 54 -2.53 8.25 -1.96
N TYR A 55 -1.81 8.12 -3.06
CA TYR A 55 -1.73 6.87 -3.81
C TYR A 55 -0.77 5.91 -3.13
N HIS A 56 -1.18 4.66 -2.99
CA HIS A 56 -0.34 3.61 -2.45
C HIS A 56 -0.55 2.32 -3.25
N HIS A 57 0.54 1.58 -3.43
CA HIS A 57 0.54 0.28 -4.10
C HIS A 57 1.26 -0.74 -3.22
N PHE A 58 0.83 -1.99 -3.27
CA PHE A 58 1.59 -3.09 -2.68
C PHE A 58 2.61 -3.58 -3.70
N THR A 59 3.87 -3.63 -3.29
CA THR A 59 4.98 -3.93 -4.19
C THR A 59 5.93 -4.97 -3.63
N THR A 60 6.58 -5.68 -4.55
CA THR A 60 7.80 -6.44 -4.31
C THR A 60 8.87 -5.84 -5.20
N ALA A 61 9.74 -5.00 -4.63
CA ALA A 61 10.75 -4.26 -5.39
C ALA A 61 11.75 -5.14 -6.16
N THR A 62 11.89 -6.40 -5.75
CA THR A 62 12.74 -7.38 -6.44
C THR A 62 12.04 -8.10 -7.59
N ASP A 63 10.72 -7.93 -7.74
CA ASP A 63 9.93 -8.43 -8.86
C ASP A 63 9.81 -7.33 -9.93
N THR A 64 10.54 -7.51 -11.03
CA THR A 64 10.57 -6.55 -12.14
C THR A 64 9.22 -6.42 -12.83
N SER A 65 8.42 -7.48 -12.87
CA SER A 65 7.09 -7.45 -13.49
C SER A 65 6.12 -6.66 -12.61
N ASN A 66 6.15 -6.88 -11.29
CA ASN A 66 5.38 -6.10 -10.34
C ASN A 66 5.74 -4.60 -10.42
N ILE A 67 7.03 -4.27 -10.43
CA ILE A 67 7.48 -2.88 -10.47
C ILE A 67 7.17 -2.21 -11.79
N GLN A 68 7.24 -2.92 -12.92
CA GLN A 68 6.85 -2.35 -14.21
C GLN A 68 5.37 -1.92 -14.21
N VAL A 69 4.47 -2.77 -13.72
CA VAL A 69 3.03 -2.44 -13.64
C VAL A 69 2.78 -1.27 -12.69
N VAL A 70 3.37 -1.30 -11.50
CA VAL A 70 3.18 -0.21 -10.53
C VAL A 70 3.75 1.10 -11.05
N PHE A 71 4.90 1.07 -11.73
CA PHE A 71 5.50 2.27 -12.30
C PHE A 71 4.64 2.87 -13.41
N GLN A 72 4.03 2.03 -14.26
CA GLN A 72 3.09 2.52 -15.28
C GLN A 72 1.90 3.25 -14.64
N VAL A 73 1.28 2.66 -13.62
CA VAL A 73 0.14 3.28 -12.92
C VAL A 73 0.54 4.61 -12.26
N VAL A 74 1.74 4.68 -11.70
CA VAL A 74 2.29 5.93 -11.12
C VAL A 74 2.51 6.98 -12.21
N MET A 75 3.06 6.62 -13.37
CA MET A 75 3.24 7.55 -14.49
C MET A 75 1.89 8.09 -14.97
N ASP A 76 0.91 7.22 -15.18
CA ASP A 76 -0.44 7.61 -15.63
C ASP A 76 -1.09 8.57 -14.63
N THR A 77 -0.92 8.31 -13.33
CA THR A 77 -1.43 9.18 -12.26
C THR A 77 -0.80 10.57 -12.34
N ILE A 78 0.54 10.66 -12.45
CA ILE A 78 1.25 11.94 -12.53
C ILE A 78 0.86 12.72 -13.79
N ILE A 79 0.76 12.03 -14.94
CA ILE A 79 0.37 12.66 -16.20
C ILE A 79 -1.05 13.21 -16.09
N LYS A 80 -1.99 12.43 -15.53
CA LYS A 80 -3.37 12.87 -15.33
C LYS A 80 -3.45 14.10 -14.41
N GLU A 81 -2.76 14.09 -13.28
CA GLU A 81 -2.74 15.24 -12.36
C GLU A 81 -2.17 16.51 -13.01
N ASN A 82 -1.10 16.36 -13.81
CA ASN A 82 -0.52 17.48 -14.54
C ASN A 82 -1.49 18.05 -15.59
N LEU A 83 -2.24 17.19 -16.30
CA LEU A 83 -3.22 17.61 -17.30
C LEU A 83 -4.44 18.31 -16.68
N GLU A 84 -4.94 17.81 -15.55
CA GLU A 84 -6.01 18.45 -14.79
C GLU A 84 -5.60 19.85 -14.30
N ALA A 85 -4.35 20.01 -13.85
CA ALA A 85 -3.83 21.30 -13.37
C ALA A 85 -3.78 22.39 -14.47
N VAL A 86 -3.67 22.00 -15.74
CA VAL A 86 -3.64 22.93 -16.89
C VAL A 86 -4.96 23.00 -17.67
N SER A 87 -6.06 22.43 -17.13
CA SER A 87 -7.39 22.41 -17.76
C SER A 87 -7.42 21.77 -19.17
N LEU A 88 -6.53 20.81 -19.43
CA LEU A 88 -6.50 20.03 -20.68
C LEU A 88 -7.33 18.74 -20.60
N LEU A 89 -8.07 18.54 -19.51
CA LEU A 89 -9.01 17.46 -19.23
C LEU A 89 -10.31 18.04 -18.66
#